data_AF-A0A0K0D653-F1
#
_entry.id   AF-A0A0K0D653-F1
#
_cell.length_a   1.000
_cell.length_b   1.000
_cell.length_c   1.000
_cell.angle_alpha   90.00
_cell.angle_beta   90.00
_cell.angle_gamma   90.00
#
_symmetry.space_group_name_H-M   'P 1'
#
loop_
_entity.id
_entity.type
_entity.pdbx_description
1 polymer ?
#
loop_
_entity_poly.entity_id
_entity_poly.type
_entity_poly.pdbx_seq_one_letter_code
_entity_poly.pdbx_strand_id
1 'polypeptide(L)' 'LGKMHLWSYKEFKKPGIKPSYVCAVTGQPARYRDPVTRLPYSTPFAFKIIRDQYNKYLRTIKGNPEVKEYLKQFE' A
#
# COMPACT_ATOMS: atom_id res chain seq x y z
N LEU A 1 -1.05 62.29 -10.14
CA LEU A 1 -0.04 61.38 -9.56
C LEU A 1 -0.74 60.52 -8.52
N GLY A 2 -0.93 59.21 -8.60
CA GLY A 2 -0.70 58.17 -9.59
C GLY A 2 -1.46 56.94 -9.06
N LYS A 3 -2.28 56.29 -9.90
CA LYS A 3 -3.05 55.11 -9.50
C LYS A 3 -2.07 53.95 -9.28
N MET A 4 -1.86 53.55 -8.03
CA MET A 4 -1.06 52.37 -7.71
C MET A 4 -1.79 51.13 -8.24
N HIS A 5 -1.22 50.51 -9.27
CA HIS A 5 -1.65 49.22 -9.79
C HIS A 5 -1.68 48.20 -8.64
N LEU A 6 -2.89 47.72 -8.29
CA LEU A 6 -3.05 46.50 -7.51
C LEU A 6 -2.55 45.34 -8.37
N TRP A 7 -1.28 44.97 -8.22
CA TRP A 7 -0.80 43.70 -8.74
C TRP A 7 -1.53 42.60 -7.99
N SER A 8 -2.53 42.00 -8.64
CA SER A 8 -3.32 40.87 -8.14
C SER A 8 -2.39 39.77 -7.67
N TYR A 9 -2.20 39.65 -6.36
CA TYR A 9 -1.46 38.56 -5.74
C TYR A 9 -2.18 37.25 -6.07
N LYS A 10 -1.58 36.41 -6.92
CA LYS A 10 -2.10 35.08 -7.21
C LYS A 10 -1.77 34.19 -6.01
N GLU A 11 -2.79 33.82 -5.25
CA GLU A 11 -2.66 32.86 -4.16
C GLU A 11 -2.20 31.50 -4.71
N PHE A 12 -0.96 31.12 -4.40
CA PHE A 12 -0.44 29.78 -4.70
C PHE A 12 -1.04 28.79 -3.70
N LYS A 13 -2.11 28.09 -4.10
CA LYS A 13 -2.65 26.98 -3.31
C LYS A 13 -1.64 25.84 -3.32
N LYS A 14 -1.16 25.43 -2.14
CA LYS A 14 -0.25 24.30 -1.98
C LYS A 14 -0.91 23.06 -2.59
N PRO A 15 -0.26 22.34 -3.53
CA PRO A 15 -0.84 21.15 -4.11
C PRO A 15 -1.07 20.12 -2.99
N GLY A 16 -2.25 19.51 -2.98
CA GLY A 16 -2.60 18.48 -2.01
C GLY A 16 -1.62 17.30 -2.14
N ILE A 17 -1.06 16.85 -1.01
CA ILE A 17 -0.24 15.65 -0.96
C ILE A 17 -1.17 14.47 -1.21
N LYS A 18 -1.02 13.80 -2.36
CA LYS A 18 -1.72 12.54 -2.62
C LYS A 18 -1.06 11.45 -1.76
N PRO A 19 -1.82 10.67 -0.97
CA PRO A 19 -1.25 9.54 -0.24
C PRO A 19 -0.70 8.54 -1.27
N SER A 20 0.62 8.36 -1.31
CA SER A 20 1.24 7.29 -2.08
C SER A 20 1.25 6.03 -1.23
N TYR A 21 0.79 4.92 -1.82
CA TYR A 21 0.95 3.62 -1.18
C TYR A 21 2.41 3.21 -1.30
N VAL A 22 3.00 2.80 -0.18
CA VAL A 22 4.41 2.40 -0.10
C VAL A 22 4.47 0.89 0.04
N CYS A 23 5.31 0.23 -0.76
CA CYS A 23 5.52 -1.21 -0.75
C CYS A 23 5.92 -1.67 0.66
N ALA A 24 5.19 -2.65 1.21
CA ALA A 24 5.43 -3.16 2.55
C ALA A 24 6.80 -3.84 2.72
N VAL A 25 7.42 -4.29 1.61
CA VAL A 25 8.71 -4.99 1.62
C VAL A 25 9.87 -4.03 1.35
N THR A 26 9.76 -3.15 0.35
CA THR A 26 10.90 -2.38 -0.18
C THR A 26 10.87 -0.89 0.13
N GLY A 27 9.75 -0.35 0.65
CA GLY A 27 9.61 1.09 0.87
C GLY A 27 9.47 1.93 -0.41
N GLN A 28 9.45 1.30 -1.59
CA GLN A 28 9.25 1.99 -2.88
C GLN A 28 7.76 2.28 -3.12
N PRO A 29 7.40 3.23 -4.02
CA PRO A 29 6.02 3.41 -4.43
C PRO A 29 5.40 2.11 -4.93
N ALA A 30 4.27 1.72 -4.33
CA ALA A 30 3.57 0.51 -4.70
C ALA A 30 2.74 0.71 -5.97
N ARG A 31 2.72 -0.32 -6.81
CA ARG A 31 1.92 -0.36 -8.04
C ARG A 31 0.64 -1.18 -7.87
N TYR A 32 0.66 -2.13 -6.94
CA TYR A 32 -0.39 -3.12 -6.77
C TYR A 32 -0.72 -3.31 -5.28
N ARG A 33 -1.86 -3.97 -5.02
CA ARG A 33 -2.24 -4.46 -3.69
C ARG A 33 -2.59 -5.93 -3.76
N ASP A 34 -2.18 -6.66 -2.74
CA ASP A 34 -2.53 -8.06 -2.59
C ASP A 34 -4.02 -8.22 -2.21
N PRO A 35 -4.85 -8.97 -2.96
CA PRO A 35 -6.29 -9.09 -2.66
C PRO A 35 -6.62 -9.74 -1.31
N VAL A 36 -5.73 -10.55 -0.74
CA VAL A 36 -6.00 -11.22 0.56
C VAL A 36 -5.44 -10.40 1.71
N THR A 37 -4.14 -10.07 1.71
CA THR A 37 -3.53 -9.33 2.82
C THR A 37 -3.79 -7.82 2.76
N ARG A 38 -4.24 -7.31 1.61
CA ARG A 38 -4.38 -5.88 1.29
C ARG A 38 -3.08 -5.08 1.38
N LEU A 39 -1.93 -5.76 1.50
CA LEU A 39 -0.63 -5.10 1.57
C LEU A 39 -0.24 -4.55 0.19
N PRO A 40 0.26 -3.30 0.13
CA PRO A 40 0.79 -2.71 -1.09
C PRO A 40 2.16 -3.30 -1.46
N TYR A 41 2.40 -3.52 -2.76
CA TYR A 41 3.69 -4.01 -3.27
C TYR A 41 4.09 -3.38 -4.61
N SER A 42 5.40 -3.32 -4.86
CA SER A 42 5.96 -2.71 -6.08
C SER A 42 6.34 -3.72 -7.16
N THR A 43 6.76 -4.95 -6.78
CA THR A 43 7.26 -5.98 -7.72
C THR A 43 6.67 -7.37 -7.42
N PRO A 44 6.67 -8.29 -8.41
CA PRO A 44 6.23 -9.67 -8.19
C PRO A 44 7.07 -10.41 -7.14
N PHE A 45 8.33 -10.06 -6.98
CA PHE A 45 9.18 -10.62 -5.92
C PHE A 45 8.71 -10.21 -4.53
N ALA A 46 8.37 -8.93 -4.34
CA ALA A 46 7.77 -8.45 -3.09
C ALA A 46 6.43 -9.15 -2.78
N PHE A 47 5.63 -9.44 -3.80
CA PHE A 47 4.40 -10.22 -3.64
C PHE A 47 4.67 -11.63 -3.10
N LYS A 48 5.68 -12.34 -3.63
CA LYS A 48 6.07 -13.67 -3.13
C LYS A 48 6.46 -13.61 -1.65
N ILE A 49 7.30 -12.64 -1.26
CA ILE A 49 7.70 -12.45 0.14
C ILE A 49 6.48 -12.24 1.05
N ILE A 50 5.53 -11.38 0.64
CA ILE A 50 4.30 -11.12 1.39
C ILE A 50 3.52 -12.42 1.61
N ARG A 51 3.33 -13.23 0.56
CA ARG A 51 2.55 -14.46 0.65
C ARG A 51 3.24 -15.58 1.40
N ASP A 52 4.56 -15.71 1.26
CA ASP A 52 5.33 -16.66 2.04
C ASP A 52 5.24 -16.35 3.54
N GLN A 53 5.37 -15.07 3.91
CA GLN A 53 5.25 -14.64 5.30
C GLN A 53 3.83 -14.82 5.82
N TYR A 54 2.81 -14.50 5.02
CA TYR A 54 1.41 -14.71 5.38
C TYR A 54 1.11 -16.19 5.62
N ASN A 55 1.58 -17.08 4.76
CA ASN A 55 1.40 -18.53 4.94
C ASN A 55 2.11 -19.05 6.20
N LYS A 56 3.30 -18.53 6.53
CA LYS A 56 3.98 -18.84 7.80
C LYS A 56 3.16 -18.39 9.00
N TYR A 57 2.62 -17.17 8.95
CA TYR A 57 1.75 -16.64 10.00
C TYR A 57 0.49 -17.49 10.18
N LEU A 58 -0.19 -17.89 9.10
CA LEU A 58 -1.37 -18.75 9.18
C LEU A 58 -1.10 -20.08 9.87
N ARG A 59 0.08 -20.71 9.63
CA ARG A 59 0.47 -21.94 10.31
C ARG A 59 0.65 -21.78 11.83
N THR A 60 0.88 -20.55 12.33
CA THR A 60 0.94 -20.28 13.77
C THR A 60 -0.43 -20.20 14.43
N ILE A 61 -1.50 -19.95 13.66
CA ILE A 61 -2.87 -19.87 14.17
C ILE A 61 -3.42 -21.28 14.30
N LYS A 62 -3.57 -21.76 15.54
CA LYS A 62 -4.17 -23.06 15.85
C LYS A 62 -5.65 -22.87 16.23
N GLY A 63 -6.49 -23.84 15.88
CA GLY A 63 -7.90 -23.89 16.31
C GLY A 63 -8.87 -23.06 15.47
N ASN A 64 -8.42 -22.40 14.39
CA ASN A 64 -9.32 -21.74 13.44
C ASN A 64 -9.61 -22.67 12.24
N PRO A 65 -10.87 -23.11 12.03
CA PRO A 65 -11.22 -24.01 10.92
C PRO A 65 -11.09 -23.35 9.55
N GLU A 66 -11.31 -22.04 9.42
CA GLU A 66 -11.19 -21.31 8.15
C GLU A 66 -9.74 -21.28 7.67
N VAL A 67 -8.81 -21.06 8.60
CA VAL A 67 -7.37 -21.08 8.29
C VAL A 67 -6.93 -22.46 7.83
N LYS A 68 -7.46 -23.53 8.46
CA LYS A 68 -7.17 -24.90 8.06
C LYS A 68 -7.67 -25.20 6.66
N GLU A 69 -8.88 -24.79 6.32
CA GLU A 69 -9.45 -24.97 4.99
C GLU A 69 -8.67 -24.16 3.93
N TYR A 70 -8.30 -22.92 4.24
CA TYR A 70 -7.47 -22.12 3.35
C TYR A 70 -6.11 -22.77 3.08
N LEU A 71 -5.43 -23.28 4.11
CA LEU A 71 -4.12 -23.93 3.95
C LEU A 71 -4.18 -25.21 3.11
N LYS A 72 -5.30 -25.95 3.17
CA LYS A 72 -5.53 -27.17 2.39
C LYS A 72 -5.56 -26.91 0.88
N GLN A 73 -5.83 -25.67 0.43
CA GLN A 73 -5.83 -25.32 -0.99
C GLN A 73 -4.42 -25.28 -1.62
N PHE A 74 -3.37 -25.25 -0.79
CA PHE A 74 -1.97 -25.10 -1.21
C PHE A 74 -1.12 -26.34 -0.91
N GLU A 75 -1.74 -27.41 -0.42
CA GLU A 75 -1.13 -28.71 -0.10
C GLU A 75 -1.45 -29.72 -1.21
#